data_AF-A0A843AFD1-F1
#
_entry.id   AF-A0A843AFD1-F1
#
_cell.length_a   1.000
_cell.length_b   1.000
_cell.length_c   1.000
_cell.angle_alpha   90.00
_cell.angle_beta   90.00
_cell.angle_gamma   90.00
#
_symmetry.space_group_name_H-M   'P 1'
#
loop_
_entity.id
_entity.type
_entity.pdbx_description
1 polymer ?
#
loop_
_entity_poly.entity_id
_entity_poly.type
_entity_poly.pdbx_seq_one_letter_code
_entity_poly.pdbx_strand_id
1 'polypeptide(L)'
;MSINRKLFLVVALCFVALVSVNGIYAVEDGQNLTSSDNLTTTDTNTNATNQSFSSENNSESDNYQAAGEAPPSFTNEQIIQAALDVKRFLEGNKYLPEYITINGIQVNQATFLQLLTQTTIKINNSDTTTTELINIKQPPTGTETVTPGTLTQNEYLNLAQNILTYINTNQQAPATMSTVFGNIKFQSLLYLYTRALSMQKTYGTLPTFLAV
;
A
#
# COMPACT_ATOMS: atom_id res chain seq x y z
N MET A 1 -51.54 27.81 -23.59
CA MET A 1 -51.13 27.12 -22.34
C MET A 1 -49.61 27.25 -22.23
N SER A 2 -49.14 27.76 -21.09
CA SER A 2 -47.87 28.49 -20.92
C SER A 2 -46.57 27.75 -21.25
N ILE A 3 -45.66 28.55 -21.80
CA ILE A 3 -44.19 28.48 -21.70
C ILE A 3 -43.75 28.06 -20.28
N ASN A 4 -42.73 27.20 -20.21
CA ASN A 4 -41.71 27.29 -19.16
C ASN A 4 -40.34 26.85 -19.72
N ARG A 5 -39.57 27.87 -20.13
CA ARG A 5 -38.14 27.80 -20.42
C ARG A 5 -37.39 27.71 -19.10
N LYS A 6 -36.58 26.67 -18.91
CA LYS A 6 -35.46 26.72 -17.95
C LYS A 6 -34.18 26.30 -18.64
N LEU A 7 -33.64 27.30 -19.32
CA LEU A 7 -32.23 27.50 -19.60
C LEU A 7 -31.50 27.58 -18.25
N PHE A 8 -30.57 26.68 -17.95
CA PHE A 8 -29.40 27.05 -17.17
C PHE A 8 -28.19 26.25 -17.62
N LEU A 9 -27.32 27.01 -18.26
CA LEU A 9 -26.03 26.69 -18.82
C LEU A 9 -25.03 26.90 -17.67
N VAL A 10 -24.34 25.87 -17.20
CA VAL A 10 -23.19 26.03 -16.31
C VAL A 10 -21.97 25.45 -17.01
N VAL A 11 -21.26 26.37 -17.66
CA VAL A 11 -19.91 26.22 -18.18
C VAL A 11 -18.98 26.09 -16.97
N ALA A 12 -18.40 24.91 -16.78
CA ALA A 12 -17.32 24.71 -15.80
C ALA A 12 -16.00 25.15 -16.45
N LEU A 13 -15.52 26.32 -16.02
CA LEU A 13 -14.21 26.88 -16.34
C LEU A 13 -13.09 25.98 -15.79
N CYS A 14 -12.25 25.43 -16.68
CA CYS A 14 -10.95 24.88 -16.30
C CYS A 14 -10.00 26.01 -15.91
N PHE A 15 -9.75 26.20 -14.62
CA PHE A 15 -8.58 26.93 -14.12
C PHE A 15 -7.46 25.92 -13.84
N VAL A 16 -6.53 25.77 -14.77
CA VAL A 16 -5.24 25.12 -14.52
C VAL A 16 -4.25 26.23 -14.17
N ALA A 17 -4.00 26.43 -12.89
CA ALA A 17 -2.87 27.23 -12.43
C ALA A 17 -1.63 26.32 -12.38
N LEU A 18 -0.80 26.39 -13.44
CA LEU A 18 0.57 25.93 -13.40
C LEU A 18 1.38 26.99 -12.65
N VAL A 19 1.74 26.72 -11.40
CA VAL A 19 2.78 27.50 -10.72
C VAL A 19 4.09 26.76 -10.89
N SER A 20 4.99 27.41 -11.64
CA SER A 20 6.37 27.02 -11.85
C SER A 20 7.13 26.94 -10.52
N VAL A 21 7.79 25.82 -10.24
CA VAL A 21 8.92 25.79 -9.30
C VAL A 21 10.18 25.96 -10.13
N ASN A 22 10.73 27.17 -10.09
CA ASN A 22 12.09 27.45 -10.56
C ASN A 22 13.08 26.81 -9.59
N GLY A 23 14.13 26.21 -10.16
CA GLY A 23 15.12 25.43 -9.45
C GLY A 23 16.00 26.24 -8.49
N ILE A 24 16.63 25.49 -7.60
CA ILE A 24 17.85 25.92 -6.92
C ILE A 24 18.84 24.77 -7.11
N TYR A 25 19.90 25.03 -7.87
CA TYR A 25 21.10 24.20 -7.92
C TYR A 25 22.14 24.86 -6.99
N ALA A 26 22.83 24.06 -6.18
CA ALA A 26 24.28 24.05 -6.09
C ALA A 26 24.76 22.97 -5.12
N VAL A 27 25.73 22.18 -5.59
CA VAL A 27 26.63 21.28 -4.87
C VAL A 27 27.85 22.09 -4.44
N GLU A 28 28.45 21.83 -3.26
CA GLU A 28 29.92 21.88 -3.10
C GLU A 28 30.45 21.16 -1.84
N ASP A 29 31.37 20.24 -2.12
CA ASP A 29 32.55 19.70 -1.40
C ASP A 29 32.73 19.70 0.13
N GLY A 30 33.23 18.55 0.62
CA GLY A 30 34.58 18.52 1.20
C GLY A 30 34.76 18.27 2.71
N GLN A 31 35.03 17.00 3.06
CA GLN A 31 36.06 16.50 3.99
C GLN A 31 36.26 17.13 5.40
N ASN A 32 35.96 16.29 6.41
CA ASN A 32 36.81 15.86 7.55
C ASN A 32 37.66 16.88 8.33
N LEU A 33 37.49 16.91 9.67
CA LEU A 33 38.59 16.81 10.65
C LEU A 33 38.04 16.49 12.05
N THR A 34 38.53 15.37 12.57
CA THR A 34 38.37 14.79 13.90
C THR A 34 39.14 15.53 14.99
N SER A 35 38.73 15.37 16.24
CA SER A 35 39.53 14.92 17.40
C SER A 35 38.67 15.07 18.68
N SER A 36 38.71 14.21 19.69
CA SER A 36 39.79 13.32 20.15
C SER A 36 39.25 12.26 21.12
N ASP A 37 39.80 11.05 20.97
CA ASP A 37 40.39 10.15 21.98
C ASP A 37 39.62 9.79 23.27
N ASN A 38 39.33 8.49 23.43
CA ASN A 38 40.16 7.70 24.34
C ASN A 38 40.25 6.22 23.92
N LEU A 39 41.48 5.73 23.92
CA LEU A 39 42.00 4.46 23.47
C LEU A 39 42.24 3.55 24.69
N THR A 40 41.79 2.30 24.62
CA THR A 40 42.44 1.20 25.36
C THR A 40 42.60 0.02 24.41
N THR A 41 43.83 -0.17 23.95
CA THR A 41 44.29 -1.33 23.16
C THR A 41 44.99 -2.32 24.07
N THR A 42 44.76 -3.61 23.89
CA THR A 42 45.71 -4.73 24.10
C THR A 42 45.05 -5.99 23.49
N ASP A 43 45.64 -6.89 22.71
CA ASP A 43 46.74 -6.88 21.75
C ASP A 43 46.62 -8.18 20.91
N THR A 44 47.00 -8.10 19.62
CA THR A 44 47.58 -9.13 18.73
C THR A 44 46.90 -10.48 18.37
N ASN A 45 46.52 -10.55 17.08
CA ASN A 45 47.14 -11.35 16.00
C ASN A 45 46.81 -12.85 15.84
N THR A 46 46.25 -13.25 14.68
CA THR A 46 46.79 -14.30 13.79
C THR A 46 45.95 -14.49 12.50
N ASN A 47 46.64 -14.95 11.46
CA ASN A 47 46.24 -15.11 10.06
C ASN A 47 45.21 -16.22 9.74
N ALA A 48 44.59 -16.03 8.58
CA ALA A 48 44.05 -17.01 7.61
C ALA A 48 42.77 -17.79 7.98
N THR A 49 41.82 -17.84 7.03
CA THR A 49 41.48 -19.01 6.18
C THR A 49 40.00 -18.93 5.77
N ASN A 50 39.70 -19.20 4.49
CA ASN A 50 38.35 -19.37 3.97
C ASN A 50 37.52 -20.36 4.81
N GLN A 51 36.28 -19.99 5.15
CA GLN A 51 35.21 -20.97 5.33
C GLN A 51 33.86 -20.34 5.03
N SER A 52 33.18 -20.93 4.05
CA SER A 52 31.79 -20.69 3.70
C SER A 52 30.91 -20.99 4.91
N PHE A 53 30.03 -20.05 5.27
CA PHE A 53 28.85 -20.33 6.07
C PHE A 53 27.68 -19.59 5.46
N SER A 54 26.79 -20.36 4.83
CA SER A 54 25.39 -20.01 4.67
C SER A 54 24.74 -19.90 6.04
N SER A 55 23.93 -18.85 6.25
CA SER A 55 22.62 -18.98 6.89
C SER A 55 21.85 -17.67 6.75
N GLU A 56 20.65 -17.81 6.18
CA GLU A 56 19.39 -17.15 6.51
C GLU A 56 19.47 -15.94 7.45
N ASN A 57 18.95 -14.81 6.98
CA ASN A 57 18.27 -13.88 7.89
C ASN A 57 16.94 -13.46 7.25
N ASN A 58 15.92 -14.28 7.53
CA ASN A 58 14.54 -13.88 7.51
C ASN A 58 14.37 -12.83 8.62
N SER A 59 14.37 -11.55 8.27
CA SER A 59 14.07 -10.50 9.24
C SER A 59 12.57 -10.46 9.48
N GLU A 60 12.14 -11.33 10.39
CA GLU A 60 10.90 -11.22 11.13
C GLU A 60 10.94 -9.88 11.87
N SER A 61 10.16 -8.91 11.41
CA SER A 61 9.98 -7.64 12.12
C SER A 61 9.16 -7.92 13.37
N ASP A 62 9.85 -8.31 14.44
CA ASP A 62 9.29 -8.38 15.78
C ASP A 62 8.74 -6.99 16.16
N ASN A 63 7.42 -6.83 16.11
CA ASN A 63 6.73 -5.70 16.69
C ASN A 63 6.76 -5.88 18.21
N TYR A 64 7.82 -5.42 18.87
CA TYR A 64 7.90 -5.41 20.33
C TYR A 64 6.89 -4.42 20.90
N GLN A 65 5.63 -4.84 21.06
CA GLN A 65 4.68 -4.09 21.89
C GLN A 65 4.95 -4.40 23.35
N ALA A 66 5.14 -3.36 24.15
CA ALA A 66 5.13 -3.48 25.60
C ALA A 66 3.78 -4.07 26.04
N ALA A 67 3.78 -4.97 27.02
CA ALA A 67 2.54 -5.58 27.50
C ALA A 67 1.54 -4.50 27.94
N GLY A 68 0.41 -4.39 27.22
CA GLY A 68 -0.67 -3.44 27.52
C GLY A 68 -0.77 -2.22 26.60
N GLU A 69 0.11 -2.05 25.61
CA GLU A 69 -0.08 -1.03 24.58
C GLU A 69 -1.20 -1.44 23.60
N ALA A 70 -2.02 -0.47 23.17
CA ALA A 70 -3.03 -0.72 22.15
C ALA A 70 -2.35 -1.01 20.80
N PRO A 71 -2.88 -1.93 19.98
CA PRO A 71 -2.32 -2.17 18.66
C PRO A 71 -2.23 -0.86 17.85
N PRO A 72 -1.16 -0.65 17.07
CA PRO A 72 -1.08 0.48 16.16
C PRO A 72 -2.32 0.55 15.26
N SER A 73 -2.78 1.75 14.94
CA SER A 73 -3.88 1.94 14.01
C SER A 73 -3.57 3.03 12.99
N PHE A 74 -4.18 2.92 11.82
CA PHE A 74 -3.96 3.84 10.71
C PHE A 74 -5.24 4.55 10.32
N THR A 75 -5.12 5.83 9.99
CA THR A 75 -6.20 6.58 9.32
C THR A 75 -6.36 6.09 7.88
N ASN A 76 -7.56 6.30 7.30
CA ASN A 76 -7.77 6.04 5.88
C ASN A 76 -6.75 6.79 5.01
N GLU A 77 -6.39 8.04 5.37
CA GLU A 77 -5.45 8.84 4.59
C GLU A 77 -4.02 8.24 4.58
N GLN A 78 -3.54 7.72 5.71
CA GLN A 78 -2.25 7.03 5.77
C GLN A 78 -2.23 5.79 4.87
N ILE A 79 -3.31 5.02 4.85
CA ILE A 79 -3.43 3.82 4.00
C ILE A 79 -3.51 4.21 2.52
N ILE A 80 -4.28 5.25 2.18
CA ILE A 80 -4.38 5.78 0.82
C ILE A 80 -3.01 6.29 0.33
N GLN A 81 -2.25 6.97 1.19
CA GLN A 81 -0.91 7.43 0.84
C GLN A 81 0.04 6.26 0.56
N ALA A 82 0.03 5.24 1.42
CA ALA A 82 0.79 4.02 1.18
C ALA A 82 0.39 3.30 -0.13
N ALA A 83 -0.90 3.28 -0.48
CA ALA A 83 -1.37 2.75 -1.75
C ALA A 83 -0.79 3.51 -2.96
N LEU A 84 -0.70 4.84 -2.87
CA LEU A 84 -0.09 5.65 -3.93
C LEU A 84 1.40 5.31 -4.09
N ASP A 85 2.12 5.12 -2.98
CA ASP A 85 3.55 4.82 -2.99
C ASP A 85 3.83 3.40 -3.53
N VAL A 86 3.01 2.42 -3.13
CA VAL A 86 3.07 1.04 -3.68
C VAL A 86 2.75 1.02 -5.16
N LYS A 87 1.76 1.80 -5.63
CA LYS A 87 1.48 1.94 -7.06
C LYS A 87 2.69 2.45 -7.82
N ARG A 88 3.31 3.54 -7.35
CA ARG A 88 4.51 4.12 -7.98
C ARG A 88 5.67 3.14 -7.99
N PHE A 89 5.88 2.44 -6.88
CA PHE A 89 6.90 1.39 -6.78
C PHE A 89 6.68 0.30 -7.82
N LEU A 90 5.47 -0.25 -7.90
CA LEU A 90 5.16 -1.31 -8.86
C LEU A 90 5.28 -0.83 -10.31
N GLU A 91 4.84 0.39 -10.61
CA GLU A 91 4.94 0.96 -11.96
C GLU A 91 6.39 1.19 -12.39
N GLY A 92 7.27 1.57 -11.46
CA GLY A 92 8.71 1.73 -11.72
C GLY A 92 9.47 0.41 -11.78
N ASN A 93 9.21 -0.50 -10.84
CA ASN A 93 10.03 -1.70 -10.61
C ASN A 93 9.46 -2.98 -11.22
N LYS A 94 8.17 -2.98 -11.60
CA LYS A 94 7.44 -4.13 -12.18
C LYS A 94 7.26 -5.33 -11.24
N TYR A 95 7.45 -5.13 -9.93
CA TYR A 95 7.11 -6.10 -8.88
C TYR A 95 6.51 -5.38 -7.65
N LEU A 96 5.82 -6.12 -6.79
CA LEU A 96 5.26 -5.60 -5.54
C LEU A 96 6.35 -5.56 -4.45
N PRO A 97 6.40 -4.52 -3.62
CA PRO A 97 7.31 -4.48 -2.48
C PRO A 97 6.96 -5.60 -1.49
N GLU A 98 7.97 -6.24 -0.90
CA GLU A 98 7.78 -7.33 0.07
C GLU A 98 7.15 -6.81 1.38
N TYR A 99 7.62 -5.64 1.81
CA TYR A 99 7.08 -4.89 2.95
C TYR A 99 6.65 -3.50 2.52
N ILE A 100 5.57 -3.03 3.13
CA ILE A 100 4.98 -1.71 2.89
C ILE A 100 5.10 -0.91 4.17
N THR A 101 5.64 0.31 4.08
CA THR A 101 5.70 1.22 5.22
C THR A 101 4.46 2.10 5.26
N ILE A 102 3.72 2.06 6.37
CA ILE A 102 2.56 2.91 6.63
C ILE A 102 2.85 3.68 7.90
N ASN A 103 2.99 5.00 7.80
CA ASN A 103 3.26 5.87 8.95
C ASN A 103 4.46 5.39 9.81
N GLY A 104 5.54 4.96 9.17
CA GLY A 104 6.75 4.45 9.84
C GLY A 104 6.70 2.97 10.26
N ILE A 105 5.56 2.30 10.14
CA ILE A 105 5.40 0.89 10.52
C ILE A 105 5.45 0.01 9.26
N GLN A 106 6.29 -1.04 9.27
CA GLN A 106 6.33 -2.03 8.19
C GLN A 106 5.21 -3.04 8.34
N VAL A 107 4.50 -3.32 7.24
CA VAL A 107 3.47 -4.34 7.15
C VAL A 107 3.75 -5.25 5.96
N ASN A 108 3.39 -6.53 6.09
CA ASN A 108 3.49 -7.50 5.01
C ASN A 108 2.37 -7.30 3.96
N GLN A 109 2.53 -7.85 2.77
CA GLN A 109 1.56 -7.71 1.66
C GLN A 109 0.12 -8.17 2.02
N ALA A 110 -0.05 -9.25 2.79
CA ALA A 110 -1.36 -9.78 3.14
C ALA A 110 -2.13 -8.86 4.10
N THR A 111 -1.41 -8.33 5.09
CA THR A 111 -1.92 -7.28 5.98
C THR A 111 -2.27 -6.04 5.18
N PHE A 112 -1.44 -5.66 4.21
CA PHE A 112 -1.73 -4.52 3.35
C PHE A 112 -2.99 -4.72 2.51
N LEU A 113 -3.24 -5.91 1.95
CA LEU A 113 -4.49 -6.22 1.23
C LEU A 113 -5.74 -6.02 2.13
N GLN A 114 -5.66 -6.45 3.39
CA GLN A 114 -6.72 -6.24 4.37
C GLN A 114 -6.96 -4.74 4.61
N LEU A 115 -5.90 -3.95 4.81
CA LEU A 115 -6.01 -2.51 5.03
C LEU A 115 -6.61 -1.78 3.82
N LEU A 116 -6.18 -2.15 2.60
CA LEU A 116 -6.68 -1.59 1.35
C LEU A 116 -8.18 -1.86 1.15
N THR A 117 -8.61 -3.10 1.36
CA THR A 117 -10.01 -3.52 1.19
C THR A 117 -10.91 -2.90 2.25
N GLN A 118 -10.48 -2.91 3.52
CA GLN A 118 -11.19 -2.25 4.62
C GLN A 118 -11.35 -0.75 4.36
N THR A 119 -10.27 -0.07 3.94
CA THR A 119 -10.30 1.37 3.63
C THR A 119 -11.23 1.67 2.47
N THR A 120 -11.25 0.82 1.43
CA THR A 120 -12.17 0.98 0.29
C THR A 120 -13.63 0.96 0.74
N ILE A 121 -14.01 0.04 1.63
CA ILE A 121 -15.37 -0.04 2.19
C ILE A 121 -15.67 1.16 3.10
N LYS A 122 -14.71 1.56 3.95
CA LYS A 122 -14.87 2.71 4.85
C LYS A 122 -15.10 4.01 4.07
N ILE A 123 -14.37 4.25 3.00
CA ILE A 123 -14.58 5.40 2.12
C ILE A 123 -16.00 5.38 1.54
N ASN A 124 -16.47 4.24 1.04
CA ASN A 124 -17.84 4.11 0.51
C ASN A 124 -18.90 4.45 1.58
N ASN A 125 -18.64 4.09 2.84
CA ASN A 125 -19.55 4.32 3.95
C ASN A 125 -19.33 5.67 4.67
N SER A 126 -18.44 6.54 4.15
CA SER A 126 -18.04 7.79 4.81
C SER A 126 -17.50 7.60 6.25
N ASP A 127 -16.93 6.43 6.53
CA ASP A 127 -16.35 6.09 7.83
C ASP A 127 -14.90 6.58 7.92
N THR A 128 -14.63 7.45 8.89
CA THR A 128 -13.34 8.11 9.12
C THR A 128 -12.56 7.57 10.32
N THR A 129 -13.07 6.51 10.96
CA THR A 129 -12.38 5.86 12.08
C THR A 129 -11.00 5.35 11.65
N THR A 130 -10.11 5.06 12.60
CA THR A 130 -8.85 4.37 12.29
C THR A 130 -9.10 2.87 12.08
N THR A 131 -8.17 2.18 11.41
CA THR A 131 -8.17 0.73 11.27
C THR A 131 -6.98 0.19 12.04
N GLU A 132 -7.22 -0.68 13.01
CA GLU A 132 -6.18 -1.35 13.79
C GLU A 132 -5.34 -2.29 12.91
N LEU A 133 -4.04 -2.33 13.19
CA LEU A 133 -3.10 -3.24 12.58
C LEU A 133 -3.31 -4.63 13.14
N ILE A 134 -3.64 -5.56 12.26
CA ILE A 134 -3.68 -6.99 12.53
C ILE A 134 -2.66 -7.71 11.65
N ASN A 135 -1.98 -8.72 12.19
CA ASN A 135 -1.04 -9.50 11.41
C ASN A 135 -1.78 -10.59 10.62
N ILE A 136 -1.73 -10.50 9.29
CA ILE A 136 -2.34 -11.49 8.39
C ILE A 136 -1.27 -12.37 7.76
N LYS A 137 -1.51 -13.68 7.74
CA LYS A 137 -0.62 -14.66 7.09
C LYS A 137 -0.66 -14.49 5.56
N GLN A 138 0.51 -14.68 4.94
CA GLN A 138 0.64 -14.72 3.48
C GLN A 138 -0.24 -15.84 2.88
N PRO A 139 -0.80 -15.63 1.68
CA PRO A 139 -1.65 -16.63 1.05
C PRO A 139 -0.84 -17.87 0.62
N PRO A 140 -1.50 -19.02 0.43
CA PRO A 140 -0.88 -20.11 -0.32
C PRO A 140 -0.74 -19.76 -1.81
N THR A 141 -0.08 -20.62 -2.58
CA THR A 141 0.02 -20.45 -4.04
C THR A 141 -1.35 -20.54 -4.71
N GLY A 142 -1.63 -19.64 -5.64
CA GLY A 142 -2.85 -19.62 -6.43
C GLY A 142 -2.59 -19.38 -7.91
N THR A 143 -3.50 -19.84 -8.76
CA THR A 143 -3.43 -19.65 -10.21
C THR A 143 -4.47 -18.63 -10.66
N GLU A 144 -4.04 -17.66 -11.47
CA GLU A 144 -4.94 -16.70 -12.06
C GLU A 144 -5.59 -17.27 -13.32
N THR A 145 -6.90 -17.09 -13.43
CA THR A 145 -7.68 -17.47 -14.63
C THR A 145 -8.51 -16.30 -15.13
N VAL A 146 -8.15 -15.08 -14.73
CA VAL A 146 -8.92 -13.87 -15.06
C VAL A 146 -8.85 -13.58 -16.56
N THR A 147 -9.99 -13.19 -17.11
CA THR A 147 -10.10 -12.64 -18.46
C THR A 147 -10.24 -11.12 -18.37
N PRO A 148 -9.64 -10.34 -19.29
CA PRO A 148 -9.70 -8.89 -19.21
C PRO A 148 -11.15 -8.38 -19.18
N GLY A 149 -11.43 -7.51 -18.21
CA GLY A 149 -12.77 -7.00 -17.98
C GLY A 149 -12.77 -5.78 -17.09
N THR A 150 -13.96 -5.30 -16.72
CA THR A 150 -14.11 -4.19 -15.78
C THR A 150 -15.12 -4.54 -14.71
N LEU A 151 -14.72 -4.45 -13.45
CA LEU A 151 -15.62 -4.48 -12.31
C LEU A 151 -16.23 -3.08 -12.13
N THR A 152 -17.55 -3.03 -12.01
CA THR A 152 -18.27 -1.85 -11.50
C THR A 152 -17.90 -1.56 -10.05
N GLN A 153 -18.21 -0.34 -9.59
CA GLN A 153 -18.05 0.05 -8.19
C GLN A 153 -18.66 -0.93 -7.20
N ASN A 154 -19.90 -1.35 -7.44
CA ASN A 154 -20.58 -2.31 -6.59
C ASN A 154 -19.88 -3.68 -6.60
N GLU A 155 -19.38 -4.15 -7.74
CA GLU A 155 -18.72 -5.46 -7.84
C GLU A 155 -17.38 -5.50 -7.11
N TYR A 156 -16.53 -4.47 -7.24
CA TYR A 156 -15.28 -4.47 -6.49
C TYR A 156 -15.49 -4.16 -4.99
N LEU A 157 -16.57 -3.46 -4.60
CA LEU A 157 -16.92 -3.31 -3.19
C LEU A 157 -17.38 -4.65 -2.57
N ASN A 158 -18.19 -5.42 -3.30
CA ASN A 158 -18.57 -6.77 -2.89
C ASN A 158 -17.36 -7.70 -2.83
N LEU A 159 -16.45 -7.61 -3.80
CA LEU A 159 -15.19 -8.35 -3.77
C LEU A 159 -14.34 -7.97 -2.54
N ALA A 160 -14.29 -6.69 -2.16
CA ALA A 160 -13.56 -6.23 -0.97
C ALA A 160 -14.14 -6.86 0.29
N GLN A 161 -15.47 -6.88 0.40
CA GLN A 161 -16.15 -7.50 1.53
C GLN A 161 -15.87 -9.01 1.59
N ASN A 162 -15.88 -9.70 0.45
CA ASN A 162 -15.57 -11.13 0.40
C ASN A 162 -14.12 -11.44 0.82
N ILE A 163 -13.16 -10.59 0.43
CA ILE A 163 -11.76 -10.70 0.87
C ILE A 163 -11.65 -10.53 2.38
N LEU A 164 -12.29 -9.50 2.95
CA LEU A 164 -12.27 -9.28 4.40
C LEU A 164 -12.92 -10.43 5.17
N THR A 165 -14.05 -10.96 4.69
CA THR A 165 -14.69 -12.14 5.28
C THR A 165 -13.74 -13.34 5.28
N TYR A 166 -13.03 -13.58 4.16
CA TYR A 166 -12.03 -14.65 4.08
C TYR A 166 -10.89 -14.43 5.09
N ILE A 167 -10.32 -13.23 5.13
CA ILE A 167 -9.21 -12.88 6.02
C ILE A 167 -9.62 -13.01 7.48
N ASN A 168 -10.79 -12.51 7.88
CA ASN A 168 -11.28 -12.60 9.26
C ASN A 168 -11.53 -14.05 9.68
N THR A 169 -11.97 -14.90 8.75
CA THR A 169 -12.24 -16.31 9.03
C THR A 169 -10.95 -17.13 9.14
N ASN A 170 -9.98 -16.89 8.25
CA ASN A 170 -8.80 -17.75 8.11
C ASN A 170 -7.53 -17.15 8.73
N GLN A 171 -7.56 -15.87 9.13
CA GLN A 171 -6.38 -15.09 9.55
C GLN A 171 -5.24 -15.14 8.50
N GLN A 172 -5.61 -15.29 7.23
CA GLN A 172 -4.74 -15.49 6.09
C GLN A 172 -5.37 -14.83 4.86
N ALA A 173 -4.55 -14.22 3.99
CA ALA A 173 -5.03 -13.71 2.72
C ALA A 173 -5.45 -14.85 1.77
N PRO A 174 -6.46 -14.63 0.91
CA PRO A 174 -6.85 -15.62 -0.09
C PRO A 174 -5.76 -15.76 -1.16
N ALA A 175 -5.51 -16.99 -1.61
CA ALA A 175 -4.67 -17.23 -2.80
C ALA A 175 -5.31 -16.64 -4.06
N THR A 176 -6.63 -16.77 -4.19
CA THR A 176 -7.44 -16.24 -5.28
C THR A 176 -8.83 -15.87 -4.78
N MET A 177 -9.50 -14.94 -5.45
CA MET A 177 -10.93 -14.70 -5.30
C MET A 177 -11.65 -14.89 -6.63
N SER A 178 -12.79 -15.59 -6.58
CA SER A 178 -13.62 -15.83 -7.77
C SER A 178 -14.45 -14.60 -8.13
N THR A 179 -14.50 -14.29 -9.42
CA THR A 179 -15.32 -13.23 -10.00
C THR A 179 -15.96 -13.72 -11.29
N VAL A 180 -16.87 -12.92 -11.86
CA VAL A 180 -17.46 -13.19 -13.18
C VAL A 180 -16.42 -13.27 -14.32
N PHE A 181 -15.24 -12.69 -14.11
CA PHE A 181 -14.14 -12.70 -15.08
C PHE A 181 -13.13 -13.84 -14.85
N GLY A 182 -13.33 -14.68 -13.83
CA GLY A 182 -12.41 -15.74 -13.42
C GLY A 182 -11.80 -15.51 -12.05
N ASN A 183 -10.81 -16.33 -11.70
CA ASN A 183 -10.09 -16.23 -10.43
C ASN A 183 -8.99 -15.18 -10.52
N ILE A 184 -9.10 -14.14 -9.69
CA ILE A 184 -8.06 -13.11 -9.55
C ILE A 184 -7.12 -13.56 -8.43
N LYS A 185 -5.82 -13.69 -8.71
CA LYS A 185 -4.85 -14.12 -7.69
C LYS A 185 -4.50 -12.98 -6.74
N PHE A 186 -3.92 -13.33 -5.59
CA PHE A 186 -3.53 -12.40 -4.54
C PHE A 186 -2.82 -11.12 -5.04
N GLN A 187 -1.76 -11.25 -5.86
CA GLN A 187 -0.99 -10.09 -6.33
C GLN A 187 -1.85 -9.13 -7.16
N SER A 188 -2.76 -9.67 -7.96
CA SER A 188 -3.69 -8.90 -8.80
C SER A 188 -4.77 -8.23 -7.94
N LEU A 189 -5.26 -8.89 -6.88
CA LEU A 189 -6.13 -8.27 -5.89
C LEU A 189 -5.43 -7.10 -5.18
N LEU A 190 -4.18 -7.30 -4.75
CA LEU A 190 -3.40 -6.26 -4.10
C LEU A 190 -3.21 -5.04 -5.02
N TYR A 191 -2.86 -5.27 -6.28
CA TYR A 191 -2.73 -4.20 -7.26
C TYR A 191 -4.07 -3.52 -7.57
N LEU A 192 -5.16 -4.29 -7.69
CA LEU A 192 -6.51 -3.77 -7.94
C LEU A 192 -6.94 -2.73 -6.89
N TYR A 193 -6.80 -3.06 -5.60
CA TYR A 193 -7.20 -2.14 -4.52
C TYR A 193 -6.18 -1.02 -4.28
N THR A 194 -4.89 -1.27 -4.54
CA THR A 194 -3.89 -0.20 -4.58
C THR A 194 -4.29 0.85 -5.61
N ARG A 195 -4.71 0.40 -6.82
CA ARG A 195 -5.18 1.30 -7.87
C ARG A 195 -6.47 2.01 -7.48
N ALA A 196 -7.44 1.30 -6.87
CA ALA A 196 -8.69 1.88 -6.40
C ALA A 196 -8.46 3.08 -5.47
N LEU A 197 -7.64 2.92 -4.42
CA LEU A 197 -7.34 3.99 -3.48
C LEU A 197 -6.47 5.10 -4.08
N SER A 198 -5.54 4.76 -4.98
CA SER A 198 -4.74 5.78 -5.68
C SER A 198 -5.61 6.69 -6.57
N MET A 199 -6.64 6.13 -7.22
CA MET A 199 -7.62 6.89 -8.01
C MET A 199 -8.47 7.74 -7.09
N GLN A 200 -8.87 7.23 -5.92
CA GLN A 200 -9.59 8.01 -4.93
C GLN A 200 -8.78 9.22 -4.43
N LYS A 201 -7.48 9.07 -4.18
CA LYS A 201 -6.61 10.22 -3.82
C LYS A 201 -6.55 11.26 -4.94
N THR A 202 -6.53 10.81 -6.19
CA THR A 202 -6.37 11.68 -7.37
C THR A 202 -7.65 12.44 -7.72
N TYR A 203 -8.81 11.77 -7.64
CA TYR A 203 -10.09 12.30 -8.11
C TYR A 203 -11.08 12.65 -6.98
N GLY A 204 -10.74 12.35 -5.72
CA GLY A 204 -11.58 12.58 -4.54
C GLY A 204 -12.66 11.52 -4.31
N THR A 205 -12.93 10.64 -5.28
CA THR A 205 -13.97 9.61 -5.20
C THR A 205 -13.46 8.25 -5.66
N LEU A 206 -14.07 7.19 -5.13
CA LEU A 206 -13.78 5.83 -5.61
C LEU A 206 -14.17 5.71 -7.11
N PRO A 207 -13.37 5.00 -7.91
CA PRO A 207 -13.60 4.90 -9.35
C PRO A 207 -14.91 4.16 -9.66
N THR A 208 -15.60 4.55 -10.73
CA THR A 208 -16.84 3.87 -11.14
C THR A 208 -16.57 2.48 -11.72
N PHE A 209 -15.37 2.28 -12.29
CA PHE A 209 -14.92 1.02 -12.87
C PHE A 209 -13.44 0.75 -12.54
N LEU A 210 -13.11 -0.52 -12.36
CA LEU A 210 -11.73 -1.00 -12.27
C LEU A 210 -11.50 -2.13 -13.26
N ALA A 211 -10.48 -2.01 -14.10
CA ALA A 211 -10.06 -3.08 -15.00
C ALA A 211 -9.43 -4.25 -14.24
N VAL A 212 -9.77 -5.47 -14.61
CA VAL A 212 -9.15 -6.71 -14.11
C VAL A 212 -8.45 -7.45 -15.23
#